data_AF-H0FT69-F1
#
_entry.id   AF-H0FT69-F1
#
_cell.length_a   1.000
_cell.length_b   1.000
_cell.length_c   1.000
_cell.angle_alpha   90.00
_cell.angle_beta   90.00
_cell.angle_gamma   90.00
#
_symmetry.space_group_name_H-M   'P 1'
#
loop_
_entity.id
_entity.type
_entity.pdbx_description
1 polymer ?
#
loop_
_entity_poly.entity_id
_entity_poly.type
_entity_poly.pdbx_seq_one_letter_code
_entity_poly.pdbx_strand_id
1 'polypeptide(L)' 'MRFINPIPFVRDIDRSKDFYQKRLGLKVLEDFGSFVLFETGFAIHEGSSLEETIWGKATVAEEPYGRTKSPVVFRT' A
#
# COMPACT_ATOMS: atom_id res chain seq x y z
N MET A 1 -4.69 22.31 8.76
CA MET A 1 -4.53 21.01 8.05
C MET A 1 -3.91 20.02 9.02
N ARG A 2 -4.59 18.90 9.31
CA ARG A 2 -4.06 17.83 10.17
C ARG A 2 -3.73 16.64 9.28
N PHE A 3 -2.45 16.35 9.08
CA PHE A 3 -2.01 15.14 8.40
C PHE A 3 -2.41 13.95 9.27
N ILE A 4 -3.30 13.09 8.78
CA ILE A 4 -3.86 12.01 9.58
C ILE A 4 -2.95 10.79 9.50
N ASN A 5 -2.67 10.27 8.31
CA ASN A 5 -1.70 9.19 8.08
C ASN A 5 -1.30 9.16 6.59
N PRO A 6 -0.05 8.78 6.25
CA PRO A 6 0.24 8.36 4.88
C PRO A 6 -0.46 7.02 4.66
N ILE A 7 -1.16 6.88 3.54
CA ILE A 7 -1.75 5.60 3.12
C ILE A 7 -0.96 5.15 1.89
N PRO A 8 0.11 4.34 2.06
CA PRO A 8 0.83 3.77 0.95
C PRO A 8 -0.03 2.69 0.28
N PHE A 9 -0.06 2.73 -1.04
CA PHE A 9 -0.68 1.66 -1.83
C PHE A 9 0.33 0.52 -2.02
N VAL A 10 -0.13 -0.70 -1.78
CA VAL A 10 0.67 -1.93 -1.90
C VAL A 10 0.04 -2.88 -2.91
N ARG A 11 0.85 -3.62 -3.65
CA ARG A 11 0.36 -4.58 -4.65
C ARG A 11 -0.29 -5.81 -4.01
N ASP A 12 0.25 -6.24 -2.89
CA ASP A 12 -0.19 -7.44 -2.17
C ASP A 12 -0.25 -7.08 -0.69
N ILE A 13 -1.46 -7.06 -0.16
CA ILE A 13 -1.73 -6.63 1.21
C ILE A 13 -1.19 -7.62 2.23
N ASP A 14 -1.27 -8.92 1.95
CA ASP A 14 -0.83 -9.96 2.87
C ASP A 14 0.69 -10.01 2.94
N ARG A 15 1.37 -9.96 1.79
CA ARG A 15 2.84 -9.87 1.75
C ARG A 15 3.34 -8.60 2.45
N SER A 16 2.65 -7.49 2.25
CA SER A 16 3.04 -6.21 2.86
C SER A 16 2.78 -6.21 4.37
N LYS A 17 1.63 -6.69 4.80
CA LYS A 17 1.29 -6.91 6.21
C LYS A 17 2.36 -7.75 6.90
N ASP A 18 2.73 -8.88 6.30
CA ASP A 18 3.79 -9.76 6.79
C ASP A 18 5.13 -9.03 6.92
N PHE A 19 5.50 -8.20 5.93
CA PHE A 19 6.71 -7.40 5.99
C PHE A 19 6.69 -6.44 7.19
N TYR A 20 5.64 -5.66 7.34
CA TYR A 20 5.53 -4.65 8.41
C TYR A 20 5.46 -5.31 9.80
N GLN A 21 4.82 -6.47 9.92
CA GLN A 21 4.80 -7.22 11.17
C GLN A 21 6.14 -7.87 11.49
N LYS A 22 6.76 -8.58 10.53
CA LYS A 22 7.96 -9.41 10.80
C LYS A 22 9.26 -8.62 10.77
N ARG A 23 9.36 -7.58 9.93
CA ARG A 23 10.59 -6.79 9.79
C ARG A 23 10.60 -5.57 10.70
N LEU A 24 9.47 -4.87 10.81
CA LEU A 24 9.36 -3.65 11.60
C LEU A 24 8.71 -3.89 12.98
N GLY A 25 8.17 -5.08 13.23
CA GLY A 25 7.53 -5.39 14.52
C GLY A 25 6.20 -4.65 14.73
N LEU A 26 5.58 -4.13 13.66
CA LEU A 26 4.30 -3.43 13.78
C LEU A 26 3.19 -4.42 14.11
N LYS A 27 2.26 -4.00 14.97
CA LYS A 27 1.08 -4.79 15.33
C LYS A 27 -0.13 -4.27 14.57
N VAL A 28 -0.90 -5.21 14.00
CA VAL A 28 -2.16 -4.90 13.33
C VAL A 28 -3.18 -4.54 14.40
N LEU A 29 -3.78 -3.37 14.25
CA LEU A 29 -4.90 -2.91 15.05
C LEU A 29 -6.21 -3.42 14.45
N GLU A 30 -6.40 -3.21 13.14
CA GLU A 30 -7.57 -3.67 12.39
C GLU A 30 -7.16 -4.13 10.98
N ASP A 31 -7.76 -5.23 10.52
CA ASP A 31 -7.58 -5.79 9.17
C ASP A 31 -8.93 -5.88 8.48
N PHE A 32 -9.10 -5.14 7.39
CA PHE A 32 -10.30 -5.07 6.56
C PHE A 32 -10.11 -5.77 5.21
N GLY A 33 -9.08 -6.62 5.08
CA GLY A 33 -8.74 -7.32 3.84
C GLY A 33 -7.94 -6.43 2.89
N SER A 34 -8.55 -5.44 2.26
CA SER A 34 -7.85 -4.52 1.34
C SER A 34 -7.17 -3.34 2.05
N PHE A 35 -7.43 -3.16 3.34
CA PHE A 35 -6.89 -2.10 4.16
C PHE A 35 -6.47 -2.65 5.52
N VAL A 36 -5.27 -2.30 5.97
CA VAL A 36 -4.73 -2.74 7.26
C VAL A 36 -4.25 -1.52 8.03
N LEU A 37 -4.75 -1.37 9.25
CA LEU A 37 -4.35 -0.34 10.20
C LEU A 37 -3.46 -0.95 11.28
N PHE A 38 -2.34 -0.30 11.58
CA PHE A 38 -1.41 -0.69 12.63
C PHE A 38 -1.60 0.17 13.88
N GLU A 39 -1.24 -0.35 15.05
CA GLU A 39 -1.38 0.34 16.35
C GLU A 39 -0.66 1.70 16.40
N THR A 40 0.38 1.88 15.59
CA THR A 40 1.16 3.13 15.50
C THR A 40 0.46 4.24 14.72
N GLY A 41 -0.72 3.96 14.18
CA GLY A 41 -1.45 4.85 13.26
C GLY A 41 -1.05 4.64 11.79
N PHE A 42 0.02 3.90 11.49
CA PHE A 42 0.37 3.58 10.11
C PHE A 42 -0.70 2.70 9.46
N ALA A 43 -1.00 2.92 8.18
CA ALA A 43 -1.98 2.11 7.46
C ALA A 43 -1.51 1.82 6.04
N ILE A 44 -1.88 0.66 5.49
CA ILE A 44 -1.58 0.24 4.12
C ILE A 44 -2.88 -0.13 3.40
N HIS A 45 -2.94 0.14 2.10
CA HIS A 45 -4.11 -0.19 1.28
C HIS A 45 -3.67 -0.94 0.01
N GLU A 46 -4.40 -1.98 -0.36
CA GLU A 46 -4.19 -2.73 -1.59
C GLU A 46 -4.50 -1.84 -2.81
N GLY A 47 -3.54 -1.71 -3.73
CA GLY A 47 -3.58 -0.78 -4.86
C GLY A 47 -4.11 -1.40 -6.15
N SER A 48 -4.24 -2.73 -6.22
CA SER A 48 -4.69 -3.44 -7.44
C SER A 48 -6.13 -3.08 -7.82
N SER A 49 -6.93 -2.66 -6.83
CA SER A 49 -8.29 -2.16 -7.05
C SER A 49 -8.33 -0.75 -7.69
N LEU A 50 -7.20 -0.03 -7.75
CA LEU A 50 -7.13 1.35 -8.28
C LEU A 50 -6.44 1.43 -9.66
N GLU A 51 -5.59 0.47 -10.02
CA GLU A 51 -4.94 0.46 -11.34
C GLU A 51 -5.96 0.26 -12.48
N GLU A 52 -6.99 -0.56 -12.30
CA GLU A 52 -8.02 -0.78 -13.31
C GLU A 52 -8.93 0.44 -13.52
N THR A 53 -9.26 1.14 -12.44
CA THR A 53 -10.17 2.30 -12.47
C THR A 53 -9.48 3.59 -12.93
N ILE A 54 -8.18 3.75 -12.68
CA ILE A 54 -7.42 4.95 -13.08
C ILE A 54 -6.72 4.78 -14.44
N TRP A 55 -6.26 3.57 -14.81
CA TRP A 55 -5.40 3.38 -15.99
C TRP A 55 -6.03 2.65 -17.18
N GLY A 56 -7.24 2.10 -17.08
CA GLY A 56 -8.08 1.70 -18.23
C GLY A 56 -7.53 0.63 -19.18
N LYS A 57 -6.34 0.06 -18.94
CA LYS A 57 -5.82 -1.13 -19.61
C LYS A 57 -4.64 -1.70 -18.83
N ALA A 58 -4.71 -2.98 -18.51
CA ALA A 58 -3.58 -3.80 -18.07
C ALA A 58 -2.47 -3.70 -19.12
N THR A 59 -1.51 -2.83 -18.87
CA THR A 59 -0.24 -2.82 -19.59
C THR A 59 0.73 -3.59 -18.72
N VAL A 60 1.14 -4.75 -19.22
CA VAL A 60 2.30 -5.50 -18.72
C VAL A 60 3.50 -4.57 -18.91
N ALA A 61 3.77 -3.73 -17.93
CA ALA A 61 4.88 -2.80 -17.95
C ALA A 61 5.96 -3.34 -17.03
N GLU A 62 6.99 -3.95 -17.64
CA GLU A 62 8.29 -4.24 -17.01
C GLU A 62 9.10 -2.97 -16.71
N GLU A 63 8.46 -1.84 -16.44
CA GLU A 63 9.13 -0.58 -16.12
C GLU A 63 8.92 -0.18 -14.66
N PRO A 64 9.94 0.39 -13.98
CA PRO A 64 9.82 0.76 -12.59
C PRO A 64 8.84 1.94 -12.41
N TYR A 65 7.62 1.61 -12.00
CA TYR A 65 6.61 2.54 -11.51
C TYR A 65 7.21 3.54 -10.50
N GLY A 66 7.13 4.84 -10.80
CA GLY A 66 7.64 5.90 -9.91
C GLY A 66 7.96 7.27 -10.53
N ARG A 67 7.64 7.54 -11.81
CA ARG A 67 8.19 8.74 -12.49
C ARG A 67 7.27 9.93 -12.72
N THR A 68 5.98 9.89 -12.41
CA THR A 68 5.15 11.09 -12.63
C THR A 68 4.03 11.21 -11.61
N LYS A 69 4.25 12.10 -10.62
CA LYS A 69 3.31 12.53 -9.56
C LYS A 69 2.70 11.41 -8.70
N SER A 70 3.47 10.37 -8.39
CA SER A 70 2.99 9.20 -7.67
C SER A 70 3.05 9.34 -6.14
N PRO A 71 2.09 8.77 -5.39
CA PRO A 71 2.25 8.52 -3.95
C PRO A 71 3.48 7.63 -3.72
N VAL A 72 4.14 7.80 -2.57
CA VAL A 72 5.34 7.04 -2.20
C VAL A 72 4.99 5.55 -2.15
N VAL A 73 5.53 4.77 -3.10
CA VAL A 73 5.38 3.30 -3.15
C VAL A 73 6.61 2.67 -2.51
N PHE A 74 6.43 2.02 -1.37
CA PHE A 74 7.48 1.23 -0.74
C PHE A 74 7.54 -0.16 -1.39
N ARG A 75 8.71 -0.52 -1.94
CA ARG A 75 8.99 -1.87 -2.47
C ARG A 75 9.66 -2.70 -1.37
N THR A 76 9.15 -3.90 -1.13
CA THR A 76 9.68 -4.89 -0.17
C THR A 76 10.20 -6.13 -0.86
#